data_AF-A0A957E3S0-F1
#
_entry.id   AF-A0A957E3S0-F1
#
_cell.length_a   1.000
_cell.length_b   1.000
_cell.length_c   1.000
_cell.angle_alpha   90.00
_cell.angle_beta   90.00
_cell.angle_gamma   90.00
#
_symmetry.space_group_name_H-M   'P 1'
#
loop_
_entity.id
_entity.type
_entity.pdbx_description
1 polymer ?
#
loop_
_entity_poly.entity_id
_entity_poly.type
_entity_poly.pdbx_seq_one_letter_code
_entity_poly.pdbx_strand_id
1 'polypeptide(L)' 'MQHDTIIILDYGSQYAQLIARRVREANVYCELFSWRTPADVVLAHQPKGFILSGGP' A
#
# COMPACT_ATOMS: atom_id res chain seq x y z
N MET A 1 -10.48 16.62 6.21
CA MET A 1 -10.90 15.82 5.04
C MET A 1 -10.09 14.54 5.08
N GLN A 2 -10.73 13.38 5.07
CA GLN A 2 -10.04 12.09 5.07
C GLN A 2 -9.53 11.86 3.64
N HIS A 3 -8.23 11.72 3.43
CA HIS A 3 -7.70 11.43 2.11
C HIS A 3 -7.91 9.95 1.78
N ASP A 4 -8.33 9.68 0.55
CA ASP A 4 -8.41 8.32 0.04
C ASP A 4 -7.02 7.67 0.07
N THR A 5 -6.92 6.58 0.83
CA THR A 5 -5.66 5.89 1.11
C THR A 5 -5.64 4.52 0.44
N ILE A 6 -4.57 4.23 -0.29
CA ILE A 6 -4.28 2.90 -0.82
C ILE A 6 -3.16 2.26 -0.01
N ILE A 7 -3.38 1.04 0.45
CA ILE A 7 -2.35 0.26 1.13
C ILE A 7 -1.66 -0.64 0.11
N ILE A 8 -0.34 -0.63 0.08
CA ILE A 8 0.48 -1.55 -0.69
C ILE A 8 1.07 -2.57 0.28
N LEU A 9 0.71 -3.84 0.12
CA LEU A 9 1.26 -4.95 0.89
C LEU A 9 2.45 -5.55 0.14
N ASP A 10 3.63 -5.42 0.71
CA ASP A 10 4.89 -5.90 0.15
C ASP A 10 5.16 -7.37 0.55
N TYR A 11 5.20 -8.23 -0.47
CA TYR A 11 5.55 -9.66 -0.41
C TYR A 11 7.04 -9.93 -0.73
N GLY A 12 7.85 -8.89 -0.90
CA GLY A 12 9.28 -8.99 -1.23
C GLY A 12 9.58 -8.70 -2.70
N SER A 13 8.70 -7.99 -3.42
CA SER A 13 8.93 -7.62 -4.81
C SER A 13 9.94 -6.48 -4.92
N GLN A 14 10.80 -6.55 -5.93
CA GLN A 14 11.66 -5.42 -6.34
C GLN A 14 10.86 -4.19 -6.83
N TYR A 15 9.55 -4.35 -7.09
CA TYR A 15 8.70 -3.31 -7.67
C TYR A 15 7.82 -2.57 -6.66
N ALA A 16 7.80 -2.95 -5.38
CA ALA A 16 6.91 -2.37 -4.37
C ALA A 16 7.03 -0.83 -4.28
N GLN A 17 8.27 -0.31 -4.38
CA GLN A 17 8.55 1.13 -4.42
C GLN A 17 8.09 1.80 -5.72
N LEU A 18 8.16 1.11 -6.86
CA LEU A 18 7.67 1.63 -8.14
C LEU A 18 6.14 1.71 -8.14
N ILE A 19 5.45 0.73 -7.56
CA ILE A 19 4.01 0.76 -7.35
C ILE A 19 3.64 1.98 -6.52
N ALA A 20 4.30 2.21 -5.38
CA ALA A 20 4.06 3.37 -4.53
C ALA A 20 4.29 4.70 -5.28
N ARG A 21 5.32 4.77 -6.11
CA ARG A 21 5.56 5.93 -6.98
C ARG A 21 4.42 6.16 -7.96
N ARG A 22 3.91 5.12 -8.63
CA ARG A 22 2.78 5.24 -9.58
C ARG A 22 1.49 5.71 -8.91
N VAL A 23 1.20 5.24 -7.69
CA VAL A 23 0.02 5.69 -6.94
C VAL A 23 0.14 7.17 -6.56
N ARG A 24 1.33 7.61 -6.14
CA ARG A 24 1.58 9.03 -5.85
C ARG A 24 1.53 9.92 -7.09
N GLU A 25 2.02 9.44 -8.24
CA GLU A 25 1.89 10.13 -9.54
C GLU A 25 0.42 10.32 -9.95
N ALA A 26 -0.48 9.45 -9.49
CA ALA A 26 -1.93 9.60 -9.66
C ALA A 26 -2.59 10.54 -8.64
N ASN A 27 -1.82 11.25 -7.81
CA ASN A 27 -2.28 12.12 -6.73
C ASN A 27 -3.11 11.40 -5.64
N VAL A 28 -2.86 10.11 -5.43
CA VAL A 28 -3.50 9.32 -4.37
C VAL A 28 -2.50 9.04 -3.26
N TYR A 29 -2.95 9.17 -2.01
CA TYR A 29 -2.11 8.84 -0.85
C TYR A 29 -1.95 7.33 -0.73
N CYS A 30 -0.73 6.87 -0.43
CA CYS A 30 -0.47 5.46 -0.22
C CYS A 30 0.57 5.20 0.86
N GLU A 31 0.39 4.07 1.54
CA GLU A 31 1.33 3.53 2.51
C GLU A 31 1.81 2.14 2.11
N LEU A 32 3.04 1.82 2.48
CA LEU A 32 3.68 0.54 2.17
C LEU A 32 3.84 -0.26 3.46
N PHE A 33 3.27 -1.45 3.51
CA PHE A 33 3.31 -2.35 4.66
C PHE A 33 3.88 -3.69 4.25
N SER A 34 4.62 -4.37 5.12
CA SER A 34 4.98 -5.77 4.89
C SER A 34 3.74 -6.64 4.93
N TRP A 35 3.67 -7.71 4.14
CA TRP A 35 2.61 -8.73 4.23
C TRP A 35 2.47 -9.35 5.64
N ARG A 36 3.51 -9.27 6.47
CA ARG A 36 3.52 -9.74 7.87
C ARG A 36 2.90 -8.75 8.85
N THR A 37 2.56 -7.55 8.40
CA THR A 37 1.94 -6.53 9.25
C THR A 37 0.56 -7.03 9.70
N PRO A 38 0.24 -6.97 10.99
CA PRO A 38 -1.08 -7.32 11.50
C PRO A 38 -2.20 -6.56 10.77
N ALA A 39 -3.30 -7.26 10.50
CA ALA A 39 -4.40 -6.71 9.71
C ALA A 39 -5.10 -5.53 10.40
N ASP A 40 -5.17 -5.53 11.73
CA ASP A 40 -5.72 -4.45 12.55
C ASP A 40 -4.95 -3.15 12.37
N VAL A 41 -3.62 -3.22 12.33
CA VAL A 41 -2.75 -2.05 12.05
C VAL A 41 -3.07 -1.50 10.67
N VAL A 42 -3.11 -2.36 9.65
CA VAL A 42 -3.38 -1.95 8.27
C VAL A 42 -4.79 -1.36 8.10
N LEU A 43 -5.80 -1.99 8.70
CA LEU A 43 -7.20 -1.57 8.61
C LEU A 43 -7.49 -0.28 9.38
N ALA A 44 -6.69 0.07 10.39
CA ALA A 44 -6.80 1.33 11.11
C ALA A 44 -6.63 2.56 10.19
N HIS A 45 -5.94 2.41 9.06
CA HIS A 45 -5.77 3.46 8.04
C HIS A 45 -7.02 3.67 7.17
N GLN A 46 -8.09 2.88 7.35
CA GLN A 46 -9.33 2.95 6.57
C GLN A 46 -9.08 3.01 5.05
N PRO A 47 -8.31 2.06 4.49
CA PRO A 47 -7.94 2.12 3.08
C PRO A 47 -9.15 1.96 2.16
N LYS A 48 -9.12 2.69 1.04
CA LYS A 48 -10.08 2.51 -0.07
C LYS A 48 -9.77 1.28 -0.91
N GLY A 49 -8.53 0.80 -0.86
CA GLY A 49 -8.09 -0.35 -1.65
C GLY A 49 -6.72 -0.87 -1.23
N PHE A 50 -6.43 -2.07 -1.71
CA PHE A 50 -5.20 -2.79 -1.46
C PHE A 50 -4.49 -3.13 -2.77
N ILE A 51 -3.17 -3.01 -2.77
CA ILE A 51 -2.31 -3.53 -3.83
C ILE A 51 -1.40 -4.58 -3.19
N LEU A 52 -1.54 -5.83 -3.61
CA LEU A 52 -0.62 -6.90 -3.23
C LEU A 52 0.56 -6.83 -4.19
N SER A 53 1.76 -6.54 -3.68
CA SER A 53 2.96 -6.61 -4.52
C SER A 53 3.22 -8.05 -4.92
N GLY A 54 4.04 -8.25 -5.96
CA GLY A 54 4.58 -9.57 -6.27
C GLY A 54 5.49 -10.11 -5.15
N GLY A 55 5.87 -11.38 -5.27
CA GLY A 55 6.99 -11.98 -4.54
C GLY A 55 8.28 -11.99 -5.39
N PRO A 56 9.40 -12.44 -4.81
CA PRO A 56 10.62 -12.75 -5.57
C PRO A 56 10.41 -13.83 -6.63
#